data_AF-A0A5D9C2J3-F1
#
_entry.id   AF-A0A5D9C2J3-F1
#
_cell.length_a   1.000
_cell.length_b   1.000
_cell.length_c   1.000
_cell.angle_alpha   90.00
_cell.angle_beta   90.00
_cell.angle_gamma   90.00
#
_symmetry.space_group_name_H-M   'P 1'
#
loop_
_entity.id
_entity.type
_entity.pdbx_description
1 polymer ?
#
loop_
_entity_poly.entity_id
_entity_poly.type
_entity_poly.pdbx_seq_one_letter_code
_entity_poly.pdbx_strand_id
1 'polypeptide(L)' 'MQGEADKEWKAEPAQHLRGWWAAGYIYRGQAGTHYGQFVPVYHWPTEYEACAFVDAMRLGSSRVDAKAKATIR' A
#
# COMPACT_ATOMS: atom_id res chain seq x y z
N MET A 1 14.64 16.24 1.60
CA MET A 1 14.35 14.87 1.15
C MET A 1 12.87 14.62 1.43
N GLN A 2 12.01 14.60 0.40
CA GLN A 2 10.62 14.18 0.53
C GLN A 2 10.63 12.64 0.66
N GLY A 3 10.89 12.17 1.88
CA GLY A 3 10.85 10.75 2.19
C GLY A 3 9.44 10.23 1.97
N GLU A 4 9.31 8.92 1.80
CA GLU A 4 8.01 8.22 1.77
C GLU A 4 7.14 8.46 3.03
N ALA A 5 7.61 9.27 3.99
CA ALA A 5 6.90 9.75 5.17
C ALA A 5 5.64 10.59 4.89
N ASP A 6 5.50 11.20 3.71
CA ASP A 6 4.26 11.92 3.32
C ASP A 6 3.18 10.99 2.74
N LYS A 7 3.37 9.67 2.84
CA LYS A 7 2.47 8.66 2.28
C LYS A 7 1.69 7.97 3.39
N GLU A 8 0.37 8.17 3.40
CA GLU A 8 -0.54 7.44 4.27
C GLU A 8 -0.78 6.04 3.68
N TRP A 9 -0.12 5.01 4.22
CA TRP A 9 -0.26 3.62 3.76
C TRP A 9 -1.57 3.01 4.26
N LYS A 10 -2.31 2.34 3.37
CA LYS A 10 -3.59 1.66 3.68
C LYS A 10 -3.88 0.50 2.72
N ALA A 11 -4.82 -0.36 3.10
CA ALA A 11 -5.37 -1.41 2.27
C ALA A 11 -6.84 -1.10 1.94
N GLU A 12 -7.25 -1.34 0.70
CA GLU A 12 -8.62 -1.14 0.22
C GLU A 12 -9.03 -2.26 -0.74
N PRO A 13 -10.34 -2.53 -0.93
CA PRO A 13 -10.81 -3.41 -2.00
C PRO A 13 -10.27 -2.96 -3.37
N ALA A 14 -9.76 -3.91 -4.16
CA ALA A 14 -9.20 -3.61 -5.46
C ALA A 14 -10.29 -3.24 -6.46
N GLN A 15 -10.28 -1.99 -6.96
CA GLN A 15 -11.35 -1.46 -7.82
C GLN A 15 -11.55 -2.26 -9.12
N HIS A 16 -10.49 -2.89 -9.64
CA HIS A 16 -10.52 -3.64 -10.91
C HIS A 16 -10.44 -5.17 -10.73
N LEU A 17 -10.35 -5.67 -9.50
CA LEU A 17 -10.19 -7.10 -9.20
C LEU A 17 -11.17 -7.50 -8.09
N ARG A 18 -12.36 -7.97 -8.51
CA ARG A 18 -13.42 -8.34 -7.56
C ARG A 18 -12.94 -9.42 -6.59
N GLY A 19 -13.14 -9.20 -5.29
CA GLY A 19 -12.74 -10.12 -4.23
C GLY A 19 -11.27 -10.04 -3.84
N TRP A 20 -10.49 -9.15 -4.48
CA TRP A 20 -9.11 -8.89 -4.12
C TRP A 20 -8.98 -7.58 -3.35
N TRP A 21 -7.85 -7.45 -2.66
CA TRP A 21 -7.45 -6.28 -1.90
C TRP A 21 -6.20 -5.66 -2.50
N ALA A 22 -6.10 -4.35 -2.44
CA ALA A 22 -4.95 -3.57 -2.85
C ALA A 22 -4.28 -2.96 -1.62
N ALA A 23 -2.96 -3.14 -1.49
CA ALA A 23 -2.17 -2.34 -0.56
C ALA A 23 -1.49 -1.20 -1.33
N GLY A 24 -1.54 -0.01 -0.75
CA GLY A 24 -1.02 1.18 -1.40
C GLY A 24 -0.91 2.35 -0.44
N TYR A 25 -0.83 3.54 -1.00
CA TYR A 25 -0.73 4.76 -0.21
C TYR A 25 -1.56 5.89 -0.78
N ILE A 26 -1.94 6.85 0.07
CA ILE A 26 -2.47 8.14 -0.36
C ILE A 26 -1.30 9.10 -0.54
N TYR A 27 -1.14 9.61 -1.75
CA TYR A 27 -0.11 10.61 -2.01
C TYR A 27 -0.58 11.99 -1.52
N ARG A 28 0.15 12.61 -0.61
CA ARG A 28 -0.16 13.95 -0.05
C ARG A 28 0.82 15.04 -0.49
N GLY A 29 1.56 14.82 -1.58
CA GLY A 29 2.54 15.78 -2.10
C GLY A 29 1.93 17.01 -2.78
N GLN A 30 2.45 17.42 -3.93
CA GLN A 30 1.99 18.65 -4.59
C GLN A 30 0.62 18.47 -5.24
N ALA A 31 -0.27 19.44 -4.99
CA ALA A 31 -1.57 19.56 -5.67
C ALA A 31 -1.38 19.64 -7.19
N GLY A 32 -2.18 18.88 -7.95
CA GLY A 32 -2.06 18.74 -9.41
C GLY A 32 -1.50 17.39 -9.88
N THR A 33 -1.08 16.51 -8.96
CA THR A 33 -0.74 15.10 -9.23
C THR A 33 -1.79 14.18 -8.60
N HIS A 34 -1.45 12.93 -8.23
CA HIS A 34 -2.27 11.98 -7.46
C HIS A 34 -2.60 12.45 -6.02
N TYR A 35 -2.61 13.76 -5.76
CA TYR A 35 -2.86 14.34 -4.45
C TYR A 35 -4.22 13.90 -3.89
N GLY A 36 -4.20 13.28 -2.71
CA GLY A 36 -5.39 12.73 -2.06
C GLY A 36 -5.93 11.45 -2.70
N GLN A 37 -5.31 10.94 -3.77
CA GLN A 37 -5.72 9.70 -4.43
C GLN A 37 -5.00 8.51 -3.82
N PHE A 38 -5.71 7.38 -3.73
CA PHE A 38 -5.12 6.10 -3.38
C PHE A 38 -4.36 5.54 -4.60
N VAL A 39 -3.08 5.22 -4.39
CA VAL A 39 -2.19 4.65 -5.40
C VAL A 39 -1.91 3.19 -5.00
N PRO A 40 -2.51 2.20 -5.68
CA PRO A 40 -2.25 0.80 -5.39
C PRO A 40 -0.83 0.41 -5.80
N VAL A 41 -0.19 -0.44 -5.00
CA VAL A 41 1.18 -0.94 -5.25
C VAL A 41 1.15 -2.43 -5.52
N TYR A 42 0.42 -3.19 -4.71
CA TYR A 42 0.28 -4.64 -4.85
C TYR A 42 -1.15 -5.08 -4.57
N HIS A 43 -1.51 -6.26 -5.09
CA HIS A 43 -2.82 -6.87 -4.94
C HIS A 43 -2.70 -8.26 -4.30
N TRP A 44 -3.63 -8.59 -3.41
CA TRP A 44 -3.73 -9.89 -2.76
C TRP A 44 -5.16 -10.42 -2.78
N PRO A 45 -5.34 -11.75 -2.75
CA PRO A 45 -6.66 -12.37 -2.70
C PRO A 45 -7.33 -12.21 -1.32
N THR A 46 -6.59 -11.85 -0.26
CA THR A 46 -7.18 -11.61 1.06
C THR A 46 -6.79 -10.25 1.64
N GLU A 47 -7.65 -9.74 2.53
CA GLU A 47 -7.39 -8.52 3.30
C GLU A 47 -6.15 -8.65 4.18
N TYR A 48 -5.94 -9.82 4.77
CA TYR A 48 -4.87 -10.09 5.71
C TYR A 48 -3.49 -9.82 5.09
N GLU A 49 -3.22 -10.34 3.89
CA GLU A 49 -1.93 -10.16 3.23
C GLU A 49 -1.71 -8.69 2.81
N ALA A 50 -2.77 -8.01 2.34
CA ALA A 50 -2.70 -6.59 2.00
C ALA A 50 -2.41 -5.73 3.25
N CYS A 51 -3.05 -6.01 4.37
CA CYS A 51 -2.80 -5.35 5.65
C CYS A 51 -1.38 -5.63 6.17
N ALA A 52 -0.90 -6.87 6.10
CA ALA A 52 0.47 -7.22 6.49
C ALA A 52 1.53 -6.42 5.71
N PHE A 53 1.30 -6.19 4.40
CA PHE A 53 2.16 -5.32 3.60
C PHE A 53 2.12 -3.87 4.08
N VAL A 54 0.92 -3.33 4.32
CA VAL A 54 0.73 -1.95 4.82
C VAL A 54 1.44 -1.74 6.14
N ASP A 55 1.31 -2.67 7.08
CA ASP A 55 1.96 -2.59 8.38
C ASP A 55 3.48 -2.64 8.25
N ALA A 56 4.01 -3.51 7.38
CA ALA A 56 5.45 -3.54 7.10
C ALA A 56 5.95 -2.22 6.50
N MET A 57 5.19 -1.57 5.60
CA MET A 57 5.52 -0.25 5.05
C MET A 57 5.47 0.85 6.11
N ARG A 58 4.46 0.83 7.00
CA ARG A 58 4.36 1.76 8.14
C ARG A 58 5.53 1.62 9.12
N LEU A 59 6.08 0.42 9.26
CA LEU A 59 7.29 0.14 10.04
C LEU A 59 8.59 0.51 9.31
N GLY A 60 8.53 1.12 8.12
CA GLY A 60 9.69 1.55 7.35
C GLY A 60 10.40 0.43 6.59
N SER A 61 9.75 -0.72 6.38
CA SER A 61 10.30 -1.77 5.51
C SER A 61 10.40 -1.29 4.07
N SER A 62 11.36 -1.84 3.31
CA SER A 62 11.37 -1.67 1.85
C SER A 62 10.15 -2.37 1.24
N ARG A 63 9.75 -1.98 0.02
CA ARG A 63 8.64 -2.65 -0.70
C ARG A 63 8.91 -4.13 -0.96
N VAL A 64 10.18 -4.50 -1.13
CA VAL A 64 10.57 -5.90 -1.37
C VAL A 64 10.40 -6.70 -0.07
N ASP A 65 10.88 -6.17 1.05
CA ASP A 65 10.78 -6.84 2.36
C ASP A 65 9.32 -6.90 2.84
N ALA A 66 8.56 -5.82 2.65
CA ALA A 66 7.14 -5.78 2.97
C ALA A 66 6.36 -6.83 2.18
N LYS A 67 6.66 -7.01 0.88
CA LYS A 67 6.06 -8.07 0.07
C LYS A 67 6.45 -9.45 0.57
N ALA A 68 7.72 -9.67 0.90
CA ALA A 68 8.18 -10.95 1.43
C ALA A 68 7.45 -11.30 2.73
N LYS A 69 7.39 -10.35 3.69
CA LYS A 69 6.68 -10.51 4.97
C LYS A 69 5.19 -10.80 4.80
N ALA A 70 4.52 -10.12 3.85
CA ALA A 70 3.11 -10.32 3.58
C ALA A 70 2.77 -11.66 2.91
N THR A 71 3.74 -12.32 2.29
CA THR A 71 3.54 -13.56 1.52
C THR A 71 3.92 -14.82 2.31
N ILE A 72 4.67 -14.68 3.41
CA ILE A 72 5.07 -15.81 4.25
C ILE A 72 3.86 -16.26 5.08
N ARG A 73 3.48 -17.53 4.92
CA ARG A 73 2.50 -18.25 5.74
C ARG A 73 3.21 -19.27 6.62
#